data_AF-A0A920IAB6-F1
#
_entry.id   AF-A0A920IAB6-F1
#
_cell.length_a   1.000
_cell.length_b   1.000
_cell.length_c   1.000
_cell.angle_alpha   90.00
_cell.angle_beta   90.00
_cell.angle_gamma   90.00
#
_symmetry.space_group_name_H-M   'P 1'
#
loop_
_entity.id
_entity.type
_entity.pdbx_description
1 polymer ?
#
loop_
_entity_poly.entity_id
_entity_poly.type
_entity_poly.pdbx_seq_one_letter_code
_entity_poly.pdbx_strand_id
1 'polypeptide(L)'
;MSPAYSIIFFTVFSGAGYGLLAIVGLTTLTGFLPDSALLNLIILILSLLLISVGLLFSTTHLGHPERAWRAVSQWKTSWLSREGLLALITYVPALLLCVIWTAMVIQSFHLKASMN
;
A
#
# COMPACT_ATOMS: atom_id res chain seq x y z
N MET A 1 13.03 10.79 -27.72
CA MET A 1 12.29 9.86 -26.84
C MET A 1 11.41 10.70 -25.92
N SER A 2 10.08 10.62 -26.05
CA SER A 2 9.17 11.17 -25.03
C SER A 2 8.93 10.09 -23.98
N PRO A 3 9.22 10.33 -22.69
CA PRO A 3 8.94 9.34 -21.66
C PRO A 3 7.44 9.09 -21.57
N ALA A 4 7.05 7.82 -21.45
CA ALA A 4 5.66 7.47 -21.25
C ALA A 4 5.20 8.00 -19.88
N TYR A 5 4.18 8.87 -19.88
CA TYR A 5 3.64 9.47 -18.66
C TYR A 5 3.24 8.41 -17.61
N SER A 6 2.78 7.24 -18.06
CA SER A 6 2.45 6.10 -17.18
C SER A 6 3.63 5.65 -16.32
N ILE A 7 4.86 5.69 -16.83
CA ILE A 7 6.05 5.29 -16.07
C ILE A 7 6.36 6.33 -15.00
N ILE A 8 6.21 7.61 -15.31
CA ILE A 8 6.41 8.71 -14.34
C ILE A 8 5.38 8.61 -13.21
N PHE A 9 4.11 8.43 -13.55
CA PHE A 9 3.08 8.25 -12.52
C PHE A 9 3.29 6.97 -11.71
N PHE A 10 3.63 5.85 -12.37
CA PHE A 10 3.96 4.61 -11.68
C PHE A 10 5.06 4.81 -10.64
N THR A 11 6.20 5.40 -11.01
CA THR A 11 7.34 5.56 -10.10
C THR A 11 7.04 6.52 -8.95
N VAL A 12 6.34 7.63 -9.22
CA VAL A 12 5.97 8.60 -8.18
C VAL A 12 4.98 7.99 -7.18
N PHE A 13 3.89 7.40 -7.66
CA PHE A 13 2.85 6.85 -6.79
C PHE A 13 3.31 5.60 -6.03
N SER A 14 4.01 4.68 -6.70
CA SER A 14 4.55 3.50 -6.02
C SER A 14 5.66 3.87 -5.03
N GLY A 15 6.56 4.79 -5.38
CA GLY A 15 7.61 5.27 -4.50
C GLY A 15 7.05 5.96 -3.25
N ALA A 16 6.10 6.89 -3.42
CA ALA A 16 5.44 7.56 -2.30
C ALA A 16 4.63 6.57 -1.45
N GLY A 17 3.88 5.66 -2.07
CA GLY A 17 3.05 4.68 -1.39
C GLY A 17 3.87 3.69 -0.54
N TYR A 18 4.87 3.05 -1.13
CA TYR A 18 5.76 2.11 -0.42
C TYR A 18 6.65 2.81 0.60
N GLY A 19 7.14 4.02 0.30
CA GLY A 19 7.89 4.82 1.26
C GLY A 19 7.06 5.15 2.50
N LEU A 20 5.82 5.58 2.30
CA LEU A 20 4.90 5.83 3.40
C LEU A 20 4.57 4.55 4.19
N LEU A 21 4.34 3.42 3.50
CA LEU A 21 4.09 2.12 4.16
C LEU A 21 5.28 1.69 5.02
N ALA A 22 6.51 1.88 4.52
CA ALA A 22 7.73 1.54 5.24
C ALA A 22 7.89 2.40 6.50
N ILE A 23 7.61 3.70 6.41
CA ILE A 23 7.61 4.60 7.58
C ILE A 23 6.57 4.14 8.60
N VAL A 24 5.33 3.86 8.18
CA VAL A 24 4.27 3.35 9.05
C VAL A 24 4.68 2.05 9.72
N GLY A 25 5.23 1.09 8.97
CA GLY A 25 5.71 -0.18 9.53
C GLY A 25 6.83 0.02 10.55
N LEU A 26 7.81 0.86 10.24
CA LEU A 26 8.94 1.14 11.13
C LEU A 26 8.49 1.84 12.42
N THR A 27 7.64 2.87 12.32
CA THR A 27 7.12 3.57 13.49
C THR A 27 6.22 2.68 14.32
N THR A 28 5.48 1.75 13.70
CA THR A 28 4.69 0.72 14.41
C THR A 28 5.58 -0.20 15.24
N LEU A 29 6.68 -0.68 14.67
CA LEU A 29 7.61 -1.59 15.37
C LEU A 29 8.40 -0.90 16.48
N THR A 30 8.68 0.40 16.33
CA THR A 30 9.51 1.17 17.27
C THR A 30 8.70 1.96 18.30
N GLY A 31 7.37 2.02 18.16
CA GLY A 31 6.48 2.76 19.06
C GLY A 31 6.46 4.28 18.84
N PHE A 32 7.06 4.80 17.77
CA PHE A 32 7.07 6.23 17.42
C PHE A 32 5.81 6.68 16.63
N LEU A 33 4.72 5.96 16.81
CA LEU A 33 3.44 6.25 16.19
C LEU A 33 2.80 7.49 16.85
N PRO A 34 2.02 8.28 16.11
CA PRO A 34 1.01 9.14 16.72
C PRO A 34 0.05 8.33 17.61
N ASP A 35 -0.31 8.87 18.77
CA ASP A 35 -1.26 8.24 19.72
C ASP A 35 -2.68 8.11 19.14
N SER A 36 -2.96 8.75 18.00
CA SER A 36 -4.24 8.70 17.33
C SER A 36 -4.32 7.51 16.37
N ALA A 37 -5.05 6.46 16.77
CA ALA A 37 -5.36 5.31 15.92
C ALA A 37 -6.06 5.71 14.61
N LEU A 38 -6.89 6.78 14.64
CA LEU A 38 -7.57 7.30 13.46
C LEU A 38 -6.58 7.90 12.46
N LEU A 39 -5.61 8.68 12.94
CA LEU A 39 -4.57 9.26 12.10
C LEU A 39 -3.72 8.15 11.46
N ASN A 40 -3.30 7.16 12.25
CA ASN A 40 -2.52 6.02 11.76
C ASN A 40 -3.27 5.25 10.67
N LEU A 41 -4.59 5.05 10.85
CA LEU A 41 -5.46 4.42 9.85
C LEU A 41 -5.55 5.24 8.56
N ILE A 42 -5.70 6.57 8.64
CA ILE A 42 -5.75 7.45 7.46
C ILE A 42 -4.45 7.38 6.66
N ILE A 43 -3.30 7.44 7.33
CA ILE A 43 -1.98 7.36 6.67
C ILE A 43 -1.80 5.99 5.98
N LEU A 44 -2.20 4.90 6.64
CA LEU A 44 -2.14 3.57 6.08
C LEU A 44 -3.02 3.42 4.83
N ILE A 45 -4.27 3.91 4.89
CA ILE A 45 -5.19 3.90 3.74
C ILE A 45 -4.60 4.72 2.60
N LEU A 46 -4.08 5.91 2.88
CA LEU A 46 -3.44 6.76 1.88
C LEU A 46 -2.26 6.04 1.21
N SER A 47 -1.41 5.38 1.99
CA SER A 47 -0.29 4.57 1.47
C SER A 47 -0.78 3.48 0.51
N LEU A 48 -1.80 2.70 0.92
CA LEU A 48 -2.37 1.64 0.08
C LEU A 48 -3.01 2.16 -1.21
N LEU A 49 -3.67 3.33 -1.15
CA LEU A 49 -4.23 4.00 -2.31
C LEU A 49 -3.13 4.43 -3.29
N LEU A 50 -2.05 5.04 -2.80
CA LEU A 50 -0.90 5.42 -3.64
C LEU A 50 -0.25 4.21 -4.30
N ILE A 51 -0.05 3.11 -3.56
CA ILE A 51 0.48 1.85 -4.12
C ILE A 51 -0.46 1.32 -5.20
N SER A 52 -1.77 1.28 -4.93
CA SER A 52 -2.78 0.78 -5.88
C SER A 52 -2.78 1.59 -7.17
N VAL A 53 -2.79 2.92 -7.07
CA VAL A 53 -2.74 3.84 -8.22
C VAL A 53 -1.45 3.64 -9.02
N GLY A 54 -0.30 3.52 -8.34
CA GLY A 54 0.98 3.22 -9.00
C GLY A 54 0.92 1.90 -9.77
N LEU A 55 0.49 0.81 -9.13
CA LEU A 55 0.37 -0.50 -9.78
C LEU A 55 -0.61 -0.47 -10.97
N LEU A 56 -1.69 0.29 -10.91
CA LEU A 56 -2.58 0.48 -12.06
C LEU A 56 -1.85 1.13 -13.24
N PHE A 57 -1.08 2.21 -13.02
CA PHE A 57 -0.26 2.83 -14.07
C PHE A 57 0.83 1.91 -14.64
N SER A 58 1.29 0.92 -13.88
CA SER A 58 2.19 -0.11 -14.41
C SER A 58 1.54 -0.99 -15.48
N THR A 59 0.21 -1.11 -15.49
CA THR A 59 -0.50 -1.94 -16.48
C THR A 59 -0.86 -1.17 -17.74
N THR A 60 -0.97 0.16 -17.67
CA THR A 60 -1.48 0.98 -18.78
C THR A 60 -0.55 1.07 -19.99
N HIS A 61 0.73 0.69 -19.83
CA HIS A 61 1.69 0.65 -20.94
C HIS A 61 1.89 -0.75 -21.52
N LEU A 62 1.18 -1.76 -20.99
CA LEU A 62 1.18 -3.10 -21.54
C LEU A 62 0.34 -3.13 -22.81
N GLY A 63 0.82 -3.77 -23.86
CA GLY A 63 0.03 -3.96 -25.09
C GLY A 63 -1.21 -4.86 -24.91
N HIS A 64 -1.22 -5.70 -23.86
CA HIS A 64 -2.31 -6.63 -23.53
C HIS A 64 -2.54 -6.65 -22.00
N PRO A 65 -3.16 -5.62 -21.42
CA PRO A 65 -3.33 -5.49 -19.97
C PRO A 65 -4.15 -6.64 -19.36
N GLU A 66 -5.04 -7.27 -20.13
CA GLU A 66 -5.81 -8.44 -19.70
C GLU A 66 -4.94 -9.68 -19.39
N ARG A 67 -3.68 -9.68 -19.86
CA ARG A 67 -2.70 -10.74 -19.60
C ARG A 67 -1.70 -10.37 -18.51
N ALA A 68 -1.85 -9.22 -17.85
CA ALA A 68 -0.94 -8.77 -16.80
C ALA A 68 -0.78 -9.80 -15.67
N TRP A 69 -1.85 -10.55 -15.35
CA TRP A 69 -1.79 -11.62 -14.34
C TRP A 69 -0.78 -12.73 -14.67
N ARG A 70 -0.51 -12.99 -15.96
CA ARG A 70 0.50 -13.97 -16.39
C ARG A 70 1.92 -13.51 -16.07
N ALA A 71 2.14 -12.20 -15.92
CA ALA A 71 3.45 -11.70 -15.50
C ALA A 71 3.81 -12.20 -14.09
N VAL A 72 2.82 -12.52 -13.24
CA VAL A 72 3.05 -13.02 -11.87
C VAL A 72 3.38 -14.52 -11.84
N SER A 73 3.01 -15.30 -12.87
CA SER A 73 3.23 -16.75 -12.88
C SER A 73 4.70 -17.14 -13.09
N GLN A 74 5.53 -16.23 -13.61
CA GLN A 74 6.97 -16.44 -13.89
C GLN A 74 7.90 -16.01 -12.74
N TRP A 75 7.41 -16.00 -11.50
CA TRP A 75 8.14 -15.50 -10.33
C TRP A 75 9.45 -16.26 -10.04
N LYS A 76 9.57 -17.51 -10.49
CA LYS A 76 10.80 -18.30 -10.33
C LYS A 76 11.94 -17.84 -11.23
N THR A 77 11.63 -17.35 -12.43
CA THR A 77 12.62 -17.09 -13.50
C THR A 77 12.78 -15.61 -13.82
N SER A 78 11.74 -14.81 -13.63
CA SER A 78 11.75 -13.38 -13.96
C SER A 78 11.92 -12.52 -12.70
N TRP A 79 12.92 -11.64 -12.73
CA TRP A 79 13.14 -10.64 -11.68
C TRP A 79 11.95 -9.68 -11.57
N LEU A 80 11.44 -9.18 -12.70
CA LEU A 80 10.28 -8.29 -12.75
C LEU A 80 9.02 -8.94 -12.14
N SER A 81 8.85 -10.25 -12.37
CA SER A 81 7.74 -11.01 -11.79
C SER A 81 7.82 -11.08 -10.26
N ARG A 82 9.03 -11.19 -9.70
CA ARG A 82 9.25 -11.19 -8.25
C ARG A 82 8.94 -9.83 -7.66
N GLU A 83 9.34 -8.74 -8.30
CA GLU A 83 8.99 -7.39 -7.83
C GLU A 83 7.48 -7.18 -7.80
N GLY A 84 6.79 -7.56 -8.88
CA GLY A 84 5.32 -7.50 -8.94
C GLY A 84 4.64 -8.39 -7.90
N LEU A 85 5.17 -9.59 -7.65
CA LEU A 85 4.64 -10.48 -6.62
C LEU A 85 4.87 -9.93 -5.20
N LEU A 86 6.06 -9.43 -4.90
CA LEU A 86 6.39 -8.83 -3.60
C LEU A 86 5.53 -7.59 -3.34
N ALA A 87 5.33 -6.76 -4.36
CA ALA A 87 4.42 -5.63 -4.33
C ALA A 87 3.01 -6.06 -3.88
N LEU A 88 2.46 -7.14 -4.42
CA LEU A 88 1.15 -7.65 -4.00
C LEU A 88 1.17 -8.25 -2.59
N ILE A 89 2.21 -8.99 -2.23
CA ILE A 89 2.32 -9.64 -0.91
C ILE A 89 2.34 -8.59 0.22
N THR A 90 2.88 -7.39 -0.02
CA THR A 90 2.89 -6.32 1.00
C THR A 90 1.51 -5.90 1.50
N TYR A 91 0.45 -6.14 0.71
CA TYR A 91 -0.93 -5.86 1.14
C TYR A 91 -1.36 -6.74 2.32
N VAL A 92 -0.79 -7.93 2.48
CA VAL A 92 -1.16 -8.86 3.56
C VAL A 92 -0.91 -8.24 4.95
N PRO A 93 0.34 -7.88 5.32
CA PRO A 93 0.57 -7.24 6.62
C PRO A 93 -0.10 -5.86 6.74
N ALA A 94 -0.19 -5.09 5.64
CA ALA A 94 -0.84 -3.79 5.65
C ALA A 94 -2.35 -3.87 5.95
N LEU A 95 -3.06 -4.84 5.36
CA LEU A 95 -4.48 -5.05 5.61
C LEU A 95 -4.73 -5.58 7.03
N LEU A 96 -3.83 -6.40 7.57
CA LEU A 96 -3.92 -6.82 8.98
C LEU A 96 -3.81 -5.62 9.93
N LEU A 97 -2.85 -4.71 9.69
CA LEU A 97 -2.73 -3.46 10.43
C LEU A 97 -4.00 -2.59 10.31
N CYS A 98 -4.58 -2.53 9.10
CA CYS A 98 -5.81 -1.79 8.84
C CYS A 98 -6.98 -2.31 9.69
N VAL A 99 -7.15 -3.62 9.79
CA VAL A 99 -8.17 -4.25 10.64
C VAL A 99 -7.94 -3.93 12.12
N ILE A 100 -6.70 -4.06 12.60
CA ILE A 100 -6.35 -3.79 14.00
C ILE A 100 -6.66 -2.33 14.36
N TRP A 101 -6.21 -1.37 13.55
CA TRP A 101 -6.45 0.05 13.84
C TRP A 101 -7.91 0.45 13.68
N THR A 102 -8.65 -0.16 12.75
CA THR A 102 -10.10 0.03 12.68
C THR A 102 -10.80 -0.38 13.97
N ALA A 103 -10.42 -1.53 14.55
CA ALA A 103 -10.96 -1.98 15.83
C ALA A 103 -10.63 -1.01 16.97
N MET A 104 -9.38 -0.52 17.03
CA MET A 104 -8.96 0.48 18.04
C MET A 104 -9.71 1.81 17.91
N VAL A 105 -9.93 2.27 16.68
CA VAL A 105 -10.71 3.48 16.39
C VAL A 105 -12.14 3.32 16.92
N ILE A 106 -12.80 2.21 16.60
CA ILE A 106 -14.16 1.92 17.09
C ILE A 106 -14.20 1.93 18.63
N GLN A 107 -13.24 1.26 19.28
CA GLN A 107 -13.15 1.24 20.74
C GLN A 107 -12.98 2.63 21.35
N SER A 108 -12.15 3.49 20.74
CA SER A 108 -11.93 4.87 21.21
C SER A 108 -13.21 5.71 21.18
N PHE A 109 -14.08 5.52 20.19
CA PHE A 109 -15.37 6.20 20.11
C PHE A 109 -16.34 5.68 21.17
N HIS A 110 -16.39 4.37 21.41
CA HIS A 110 -17.23 3.78 22.46
C HIS A 110 -16.87 4.28 23.86
N LEU A 111 -15.57 4.36 24.18
CA LEU A 111 -15.11 4.88 25.47
C LEU A 111 -15.53 6.34 25.67
N LYS A 112 -15.39 7.18 24.63
CA LYS A 112 -15.80 8.58 24.69
C LYS A 112 -17.30 8.76 24.87
N ALA A 113 -18.12 7.85 24.32
CA ALA A 113 -19.57 7.87 24.47
C ALA A 113 -20.02 7.47 25.89
N SER A 114 -19.29 6.59 26.58
CA SER A 114 -19.62 6.16 27.96
C SER A 114 -19.29 7.19 29.04
N MET A 115 -18.49 8.21 28.72
CA MET A 115 -18.04 9.25 29.66
C MET A 115 -18.90 10.52 29.64
N ASN A 116 -19.85 10.62 28.70
CA ASN A 116 -20.81 11.71 28.59
C ASN A 116 -22.17 11.28 29.10
#